data_AF-A0A4Y7U1K0-F1
#
_entry.id   AF-A0A4Y7U1K0-F1
#
_cell.length_a   1.000
_cell.length_b   1.000
_cell.length_c   1.000
_cell.angle_alpha   90.00
_cell.angle_beta   90.00
_cell.angle_gamma   90.00
#
_symmetry.space_group_name_H-M   'P 1'
#
loop_
_entity.id
_entity.type
_entity.pdbx_description
1 polymer ?
#
loop_
_entity_poly.entity_id
_entity_poly.type
_entity_poly.pdbx_seq_one_letter_code
_entity_poly.pdbx_strand_id
1 'polypeptide(L)' 'SSVFSVSTAYVGRYFKKHTNDTLQQYIAKYKVNLIEHRIKFSDKRMNEIAYEFGFTDVSHLNKFFRKQRGYSLRDIRAL' A
#
# COMPACT_ATOMS: atom_id res chain seq x y z
N SER A 1 1.05 0.22 19.92
CA SER A 1 2.41 0.47 20.43
C SER A 1 3.00 -0.71 21.21
N SER A 2 2.58 -1.96 20.96
CA SER A 2 3.09 -3.13 21.73
C SER A 2 4.34 -3.78 21.12
N VAL A 3 4.73 -3.43 19.89
CA VAL A 3 5.88 -4.05 19.20
C VAL A 3 7.17 -3.25 19.42
N PHE A 4 7.06 -1.93 19.58
CA PHE A 4 8.18 -1.05 19.89
C PHE A 4 7.73 -0.16 21.05
N SER A 5 8.49 -0.16 22.15
CA SER A 5 8.23 0.61 23.38
C SER A 5 8.40 2.13 23.22
N VAL A 6 7.99 2.66 22.06
CA VAL A 6 8.11 4.06 21.66
C VAL A 6 6.75 4.57 21.21
N SER A 7 6.47 5.84 21.50
CA SER A 7 5.22 6.46 21.08
C SER A 7 5.15 6.56 19.55
N THR A 8 3.95 6.41 18.99
CA THR A 8 3.69 6.55 17.55
C THR A 8 4.18 7.89 17.01
N ALA A 9 4.04 8.96 17.80
CA ALA A 9 4.55 10.29 17.48
C ALA A 9 6.08 10.36 17.41
N TYR A 10 6.79 9.68 18.33
CA TYR A 10 8.25 9.62 18.30
C TYR A 10 8.75 8.88 17.06
N VAL A 11 8.18 7.72 16.76
CA VAL A 11 8.53 6.92 15.58
C VAL A 11 8.26 7.71 14.30
N GLY A 12 7.12 8.39 14.22
CA GLY A 12 6.78 9.22 13.05
C GLY A 12 7.79 10.37 12.82
N ARG A 13 8.20 11.07 13.88
CA ARG A 13 9.21 12.14 13.79
C ARG A 13 10.59 11.61 13.44
N TYR A 14 11.01 10.53 14.09
CA TYR A 14 12.29 9.88 13.82
C TYR A 14 12.38 9.41 12.37
N PHE A 15 11.34 8.72 11.88
CA PHE A 15 11.28 8.23 10.50
C PHE A 15 11.35 9.37 9.49
N LYS A 16 10.49 10.39 9.66
CA LYS A 16 10.46 11.57 8.76
C LYS A 16 11.80 12.28 8.70
N LYS A 17 12.53 12.39 9.83
CA LYS A 17 13.86 13.01 9.89
C LYS A 17 14.89 12.28 9.01
N HIS A 18 14.77 10.97 8.85
CA HIS A 18 15.77 10.16 8.13
C HIS A 18 15.34 9.81 6.70
N THR A 19 14.05 9.76 6.40
CA THR A 19 13.54 9.35 5.08
C THR A 19 12.90 10.48 4.30
N ASN A 20 12.73 11.66 4.92
CA ASN A 20 11.99 12.81 4.40
C ASN A 20 10.51 12.52 4.04
N ASP A 21 10.00 11.35 4.42
CA ASP A 21 8.64 10.88 4.19
C ASP A 21 7.98 10.53 5.52
N THR A 22 6.66 10.64 5.61
CA THR A 22 5.97 10.09 6.79
C THR A 22 5.96 8.57 6.73
N LEU A 23 6.00 7.91 7.89
CA LEU A 23 5.90 6.45 7.95
C LEU A 23 4.64 5.91 7.26
N GLN A 24 3.52 6.64 7.38
CA GLN A 24 2.28 6.30 6.69
C GLN A 24 2.42 6.35 5.16
N GLN A 25 3.05 7.39 4.62
CA GLN A 25 3.31 7.48 3.17
C GLN A 25 4.24 6.38 2.70
N TYR A 26 5.29 6.08 3.46
CA TYR A 26 6.21 5.00 3.14
C TYR A 26 5.50 3.63 3.10
N ILE A 27 4.70 3.32 4.13
CA ILE A 27 3.89 2.10 4.16
C ILE A 27 2.92 2.06 2.98
N ALA A 28 2.28 3.19 2.64
CA ALA A 28 1.37 3.25 1.51
C ALA A 28 2.09 2.96 0.18
N LYS A 29 3.24 3.59 -0.07
CA LYS A 29 4.09 3.35 -1.26
C LYS A 29 4.51 1.88 -1.34
N TYR A 30 4.99 1.32 -0.24
CA TYR A 30 5.40 -0.09 -0.19
C TYR A 30 4.22 -1.04 -0.42
N LYS A 31 3.07 -0.80 0.21
CA LYS A 31 1.84 -1.58 0.01
C LYS A 31 1.42 -1.59 -1.46
N VAL A 32 1.48 -0.45 -2.14
CA VAL A 32 1.16 -0.34 -3.58
C VAL A 32 2.11 -1.16 -4.45
N ASN A 33 3.41 -1.14 -4.17
CA ASN A 33 4.39 -1.97 -4.88
C ASN A 33 4.05 -3.47 -4.74
N LEU A 34 3.67 -3.91 -3.54
CA LEU A 34 3.29 -5.31 -3.31
C LEU A 34 1.99 -5.68 -4.04
N ILE A 35 0.98 -4.81 -4.03
CA ILE A 35 -0.27 -5.01 -4.79
C ILE A 35 0.03 -5.17 -6.27
N GLU A 36 0.85 -4.27 -6.83
CA GLU A 36 1.25 -4.32 -8.24
C GLU A 36 1.99 -5.63 -8.58
N HIS A 37 2.94 -6.03 -7.72
CA HIS A 37 3.64 -7.31 -7.87
C HIS A 37 2.66 -8.49 -7.81
N ARG A 38 1.67 -8.46 -6.92
CA ARG A 38 0.65 -9.51 -6.84
C ARG A 38 -0.21 -9.60 -8.09
N ILE A 39 -0.52 -8.47 -8.71
CA ILE A 39 -1.30 -8.40 -9.94
C ILE A 39 -0.52 -8.95 -11.13
N LYS A 40 0.79 -8.68 -11.21
CA LYS A 40 1.65 -9.08 -12.33
C LYS A 40 2.12 -10.53 -12.24
N PHE A 41 2.39 -11.03 -11.04
CA PHE A 41 3.12 -12.28 -10.84
C PHE A 41 2.30 -13.35 -10.08
N SER A 42 0.98 -13.22 -10.02
CA SER A 42 0.13 -14.28 -9.45
C SER A 42 -1.20 -14.41 -10.17
N ASP A 43 -1.79 -15.60 -10.13
CA ASP A 43 -3.10 -15.91 -10.72
C ASP A 43 -4.29 -15.51 -9.84
N LYS A 44 -4.04 -14.76 -8.76
CA LYS A 44 -5.08 -14.32 -7.83
C LYS A 44 -6.09 -13.43 -8.52
N ARG A 45 -7.37 -13.62 -8.21
CA ARG A 45 -8.44 -12.74 -8.63
C ARG A 45 -8.31 -11.41 -7.89
N MET A 46 -8.75 -10.32 -8.52
CA MET A 46 -8.60 -8.98 -7.95
C MET A 46 -9.29 -8.84 -6.58
N ASN A 47 -10.41 -9.56 -6.36
CA ASN A 47 -11.10 -9.62 -5.08
C ASN A 47 -10.24 -10.26 -3.97
N GLU A 48 -9.47 -11.30 -4.30
CA GLU A 48 -8.58 -11.99 -3.34
C GLU A 48 -7.42 -11.09 -2.96
N ILE A 49 -6.86 -10.36 -3.94
CA ILE A 49 -5.82 -9.35 -3.69
C ILE A 49 -6.40 -8.22 -2.81
N ALA A 50 -7.61 -7.74 -3.07
CA ALA A 50 -8.26 -6.74 -2.23
C ALA A 50 -8.35 -7.19 -0.77
N TYR A 51 -8.83 -8.42 -0.55
CA TYR A 51 -8.94 -9.00 0.78
C TYR A 51 -7.57 -9.19 1.46
N GLU A 52 -6.56 -9.70 0.74
CA GLU A 52 -5.18 -9.92 1.25
C GLU A 52 -4.56 -8.63 1.83
N PHE A 53 -4.83 -7.47 1.22
CA PHE A 53 -4.28 -6.19 1.66
C PHE A 53 -5.20 -5.39 2.61
N GLY A 54 -6.31 -6.00 3.04
CA GLY A 54 -7.27 -5.44 4.00
C GLY A 54 -8.25 -4.43 3.41
N PHE A 55 -8.55 -4.52 2.12
CA PHE A 55 -9.58 -3.70 1.47
C PHE A 55 -10.92 -4.41 1.48
N THR A 56 -11.99 -3.62 1.57
CA THR A 56 -13.38 -4.12 1.57
C THR A 56 -13.77 -4.73 0.23
N ASP A 57 -13.29 -4.15 -0.86
CA ASP A 57 -13.61 -4.54 -2.22
C ASP A 57 -12.56 -3.97 -3.21
N VAL A 58 -12.66 -4.39 -4.47
CA VAL A 58 -11.75 -3.96 -5.53
C VAL A 58 -11.87 -2.48 -5.84
N SER A 59 -13.04 -1.86 -5.67
CA SER A 59 -13.21 -0.43 -5.90
C SER A 59 -12.47 0.39 -4.84
N HIS A 60 -12.50 -0.03 -3.58
CA HIS A 60 -11.70 0.56 -2.51
C HIS A 60 -10.20 0.41 -2.78
N LEU A 61 -9.73 -0.78 -3.15
CA LEU A 61 -8.33 -0.99 -3.53
C LEU A 61 -7.93 -0.12 -4.74
N ASN A 62 -8.78 0.00 -5.76
CA ASN A 62 -8.52 0.82 -6.95
C ASN A 62 -8.46 2.33 -6.63
N LYS A 63 -9.36 2.83 -5.78
CA LYS A 63 -9.33 4.23 -5.31
C LYS A 63 -8.02 4.53 -4.57
N PHE A 64 -7.60 3.63 -3.68
CA PHE A 64 -6.34 3.74 -2.97
C PHE A 64 -5.14 3.70 -3.94
N PHE A 65 -5.10 2.72 -4.83
CA PHE A 65 -4.01 2.54 -5.79
C PHE A 65 -3.87 3.76 -6.71
N ARG A 66 -4.98 4.25 -7.29
CA ARG A 66 -4.97 5.42 -8.17
C ARG A 66 -4.48 6.68 -7.46
N LYS A 67 -4.84 6.86 -6.19
CA LYS A 67 -4.34 7.99 -5.38
C LYS A 67 -2.81 7.96 -5.22
N GLN A 68 -2.21 6.77 -5.23
CA GLN A 68 -0.76 6.60 -5.03
C GLN A 68 0.04 6.57 -6.34
N ARG A 69 -0.55 6.07 -7.44
CA ARG A 69 0.15 5.87 -8.74
C ARG A 69 -0.29 6.79 -9.87
N GLY A 70 -1.46 7.40 -9.77
CA GLY A 70 -2.03 8.22 -10.84
C GLY A 70 -2.78 7.45 -11.94
N TYR A 71 -2.68 6.13 -11.99
CA TYR A 71 -3.38 5.27 -12.95
C TYR A 71 -4.14 4.12 -12.26
N SER A 72 -4.94 3.36 -13.00
CA SER A 72 -5.84 2.33 -12.46
C SER A 72 -5.23 0.94 -12.45
N LEU A 73 -5.77 0.04 -11.63
CA LEU A 73 -5.33 -1.37 -11.61
C LEU A 73 -5.57 -2.10 -12.93
N ARG A 74 -6.56 -1.66 -13.70
CA ARG A 74 -6.91 -2.29 -14.99
C ARG A 74 -5.78 -2.14 -15.99
N ASP A 75 -5.02 -1.06 -15.89
CA ASP A 75 -3.92 -0.73 -16.79
C ASP A 75 -2.71 -1.66 -16.57
N ILE A 76 -2.63 -2.34 -15.41
CA ILE A 76 -1.48 -3.18 -15.03
C ILE A 76 -1.53 -4.55 -15.69
N ARG A 77 -2.73 -5.15 -15.82
CA ARG A 77 -2.89 -6.50 -16.41
C ARG A 77 -2.82 -6.52 -17.93
N ALA A 78 -2.91 -5.35 -18.56
CA ALA A 78 -2.86 -5.20 -20.01
C ALA A 78 -1.42 -5.03 -20.54
N LEU A 79 -0.41 -5.03 -19.64
CA LEU A 79 1.01 -4.95 -19.92
C LEU A 79 1.69 -6.29 -19.62
#